data_AF-A0A2E5FTV3-F1
#
_entry.id   AF-A0A2E5FTV3-F1
#
_cell.length_a   1.000
_cell.length_b   1.000
_cell.length_c   1.000
_cell.angle_alpha   90.00
_cell.angle_beta   90.00
_cell.angle_gamma   90.00
#
_symmetry.space_group_name_H-M   'P 1'
#
loop_
_entity.id
_entity.type
_entity.pdbx_description
1 polymer ?
#
loop_
_entity_poly.entity_id
_entity_poly.type
_entity_poly.pdbx_seq_one_letter_code
_entity_poly.pdbx_strand_id
1 'polypeptide(L)'
;TQTQETTTTQETTTTQTQETTTTQETTTTQTQETTTTSGSVSSPSQALEPELSLATPDATLKVWMVNEDGETAAVIKNGSSIPVNIQSVALTEIDGELFVKIATSGIPNYVSVIDEKTETFLSERPLASRDFREGRPLVGVGSRVQFGEDIGYNSTGCQNLPGTGYGYWPPGPVCPENQEIETTFAIYPTETIENNSETQGLGSIGLWVNGVAVFGWGDGQSWQQEGNWHNIAAIAEEYDLDICPGHSAQGTYHHHSHPICLAEQLGDIGDSHSPVYGFAIDGVPIAGPWVDSGLLARSSWLPRDYSNDDSVTGCGEIGKRTCHLIDQLNPSAGTVEINASAPSTSDVVTSMSGNNFVALSGFYMEDWYYESSLNDNSLQSLDEHNGHFGELPGYTDPLYHYHITRERNDDGSFFEVFPYYIGPTFYGEIKTVLGNGPPGAGQQGPPPGVGQQSAPPGGGRPDLPAVAQALGVDVTDLMNALGPPPPDLQSAAIALNVPLEELQILMGPPR
;
A
#
# COMPACT_ATOMS: atom_id res chain seq x y z
N THR A 1 -6.87 76.44 23.80
CA THR A 1 -8.24 76.78 23.35
C THR A 1 -9.15 75.75 23.96
N GLN A 2 -9.84 76.10 25.06
CA GLN A 2 -11.30 76.28 25.11
C GLN A 2 -12.07 74.98 24.75
N THR A 3 -12.50 74.20 25.75
CA THR A 3 -13.85 74.17 26.40
C THR A 3 -14.88 73.33 25.62
N GLN A 4 -15.83 72.61 26.23
CA GLN A 4 -16.38 72.69 27.61
C GLN A 4 -16.92 71.33 28.14
N GLU A 5 -17.37 71.29 29.40
CA GLU A 5 -18.04 70.15 30.09
C GLU A 5 -19.43 69.80 29.46
N THR A 6 -20.15 68.72 29.79
CA THR A 6 -20.61 68.18 31.10
C THR A 6 -21.20 66.77 30.83
N THR A 7 -20.94 65.64 31.50
CA THR A 7 -20.94 65.23 32.93
C THR A 7 -22.33 65.05 33.57
N THR A 8 -22.67 63.79 33.94
CA THR A 8 -23.64 63.36 34.99
C THR A 8 -23.37 61.84 35.19
N THR A 9 -22.71 61.34 36.26
CA THR A 9 -23.14 61.22 37.68
C THR A 9 -24.19 60.09 37.82
N GLN A 10 -24.05 58.99 38.59
CA GLN A 10 -23.21 58.53 39.72
C GLN A 10 -23.33 56.97 39.85
N GLU A 11 -22.58 56.11 40.59
CA GLU A 11 -21.36 56.18 41.44
C GLU A 11 -20.76 54.76 41.74
N THR A 12 -19.61 54.67 42.45
CA THR A 12 -18.99 53.63 43.36
C THR A 12 -19.55 52.18 43.52
N THR A 13 -18.77 51.13 43.93
CA THR A 13 -17.35 50.99 44.34
C THR A 13 -16.86 49.53 44.27
N THR A 14 -15.55 49.32 44.05
CA THR A 14 -14.85 48.02 44.06
C THR A 14 -14.37 47.59 45.47
N THR A 15 -14.30 46.29 45.78
CA THR A 15 -13.54 45.76 46.94
C THR A 15 -12.92 44.39 46.61
N GLN A 16 -11.70 44.14 47.09
CA GLN A 16 -10.95 42.88 46.96
C GLN A 16 -10.82 42.15 48.31
N THR A 17 -10.93 40.82 48.30
CA THR A 17 -10.38 39.87 49.30
C THR A 17 -10.31 38.51 48.56
N GLN A 18 -9.19 37.83 48.34
CA GLN A 18 -8.05 37.45 49.19
C GLN A 18 -8.40 36.35 50.21
N GLU A 19 -7.80 35.17 50.02
CA GLU A 19 -7.96 33.98 50.86
C GLU A 19 -7.05 34.02 52.10
N THR A 20 -7.50 33.47 53.23
CA THR A 20 -6.64 32.65 54.12
C THR A 20 -7.47 31.71 55.01
N THR A 21 -6.88 30.56 55.35
CA THR A 21 -7.38 29.48 56.23
C THR A 21 -7.65 29.89 57.68
N THR A 22 -8.56 29.19 58.38
CA THR A 22 -8.36 28.69 59.77
C THR A 22 -9.39 27.59 60.12
N THR A 23 -8.95 26.56 60.85
CA THR A 23 -9.71 25.38 61.29
C THR A 23 -10.40 25.58 62.65
N GLN A 24 -11.56 24.97 62.89
CA GLN A 24 -11.88 24.41 64.22
C GLN A 24 -12.97 23.32 64.20
N GLU A 25 -12.91 22.43 65.18
CA GLU A 25 -13.79 21.27 65.37
C GLU A 25 -15.06 21.63 66.15
N THR A 26 -16.12 20.80 66.07
CA THR A 26 -16.85 20.29 67.26
C THR A 26 -17.64 19.04 66.88
N THR A 27 -17.60 18.02 67.74
CA THR A 27 -18.25 16.71 67.58
C THR A 27 -19.77 16.77 67.80
N THR A 28 -20.54 15.92 67.11
CA THR A 28 -21.80 15.37 67.66
C THR A 28 -21.97 13.92 67.19
N THR A 29 -22.16 13.00 68.14
CA THR A 29 -22.29 11.56 67.87
C THR A 29 -23.75 11.13 67.99
N GLN A 30 -24.30 10.47 66.96
CA GLN A 30 -25.40 9.53 67.19
C GLN A 30 -25.46 8.41 66.14
N THR A 31 -24.89 7.28 66.55
CA THR A 31 -25.29 5.89 66.28
C THR A 31 -26.29 5.60 65.15
N GLN A 32 -25.83 4.86 64.14
CA GLN A 32 -26.62 3.77 63.55
C GLN A 32 -25.73 2.55 63.29
N GLU A 33 -26.30 1.35 63.33
CA GLU A 33 -25.54 0.10 63.46
C GLU A 33 -25.07 -0.48 62.13
N THR A 34 -23.84 -1.02 62.16
CA THR A 34 -23.41 -2.33 61.62
C THR A 34 -24.31 -2.95 60.52
N THR A 35 -23.81 -3.25 59.32
CA THR A 35 -22.81 -4.32 59.14
C THR A 35 -21.99 -4.15 57.85
N THR A 36 -20.78 -4.70 57.88
CA THR A 36 -19.70 -4.58 56.88
C THR A 36 -19.95 -5.25 55.52
N THR A 37 -19.47 -4.61 54.45
CA THR A 37 -18.77 -5.28 53.34
C THR A 37 -17.47 -4.53 53.05
N SER A 38 -16.35 -5.23 52.91
CA SER A 38 -15.02 -4.63 52.70
C SER A 38 -14.74 -4.35 51.22
N GLY A 39 -14.70 -3.07 50.83
CA GLY A 39 -14.26 -2.64 49.50
C GLY A 39 -12.79 -2.22 49.50
N SER A 40 -11.87 -3.17 49.31
CA SER A 40 -10.46 -2.86 49.07
C SER A 40 -10.26 -2.39 47.63
N VAL A 41 -10.07 -1.09 47.42
CA VAL A 41 -9.73 -0.53 46.10
C VAL A 41 -8.25 -0.81 45.81
N SER A 42 -7.97 -2.01 45.33
CA SER A 42 -6.70 -2.38 44.71
C SER A 42 -6.85 -2.34 43.20
N SER A 43 -6.44 -1.24 42.55
CA SER A 43 -6.29 -1.22 41.10
C SER A 43 -5.14 -2.15 40.71
N PRO A 44 -5.36 -3.22 39.94
CA PRO A 44 -4.26 -3.94 39.33
C PRO A 44 -3.73 -3.07 38.18
N SER A 45 -2.49 -2.59 38.31
CA SER A 45 -1.69 -2.34 37.13
C SER A 45 -1.37 -3.71 36.55
N GLN A 46 -2.18 -4.18 35.60
CA GLN A 46 -1.74 -5.27 34.73
C GLN A 46 -0.63 -4.70 33.86
N ALA A 47 0.61 -4.91 34.29
CA ALA A 47 1.67 -5.05 33.30
C ALA A 47 1.22 -6.16 32.35
N LEU A 48 1.22 -5.87 31.05
CA LEU A 48 1.11 -6.90 30.03
C LEU A 48 2.22 -7.93 30.32
N GLU A 49 1.89 -9.22 30.34
CA GLU A 49 2.95 -10.23 30.39
C GLU A 49 3.79 -10.07 29.10
N PRO A 50 5.13 -10.09 29.20
CA PRO A 50 5.99 -9.87 28.03
C PRO A 50 5.62 -10.88 26.95
N GLU A 51 5.44 -10.42 25.71
CA GLU A 51 4.95 -11.30 24.66
C GLU A 51 5.92 -12.47 24.49
N LEU A 52 5.38 -13.69 24.51
CA LEU A 52 6.19 -14.90 24.46
C LEU A 52 6.87 -15.00 23.09
N SER A 53 8.16 -14.71 23.06
CA SER A 53 9.02 -14.97 21.91
C SER A 53 9.10 -16.48 21.66
N LEU A 54 8.99 -16.87 20.39
CA LEU A 54 8.99 -18.25 19.94
C LEU A 54 10.17 -18.50 18.98
N ALA A 55 10.47 -19.77 18.70
CA ALA A 55 11.38 -20.10 17.60
C ALA A 55 10.72 -19.71 16.27
N THR A 56 11.50 -19.33 15.25
CA THR A 56 11.01 -18.83 13.95
C THR A 56 9.84 -19.64 13.34
N PRO A 57 9.83 -21.00 13.35
CA PRO A 57 8.70 -21.77 12.81
C PRO A 57 7.40 -21.58 13.61
N ASP A 58 7.49 -21.55 14.93
CA ASP A 58 6.33 -21.39 15.82
C ASP A 58 5.82 -19.94 15.83
N ALA A 59 6.72 -18.96 15.70
CA ALA A 59 6.40 -17.55 15.52
C ALA A 59 5.66 -17.30 14.18
N THR A 60 6.27 -17.73 13.07
CA THR A 60 5.69 -17.60 11.72
C THR A 60 4.39 -18.40 11.55
N LEU A 61 4.18 -19.47 12.32
CA LEU A 61 2.89 -20.17 12.38
C LEU A 61 1.82 -19.38 13.15
N LYS A 62 2.19 -18.70 14.24
CA LYS A 62 1.27 -18.01 15.18
C LYS A 62 0.69 -16.69 14.64
N VAL A 63 1.42 -15.95 13.81
CA VAL A 63 1.04 -14.57 13.42
C VAL A 63 -0.19 -14.46 12.49
N TRP A 64 -0.64 -15.56 11.89
CA TRP A 64 -1.74 -15.55 10.91
C TRP A 64 -3.12 -15.40 11.55
N MET A 65 -3.96 -14.54 10.98
CA MET A 65 -5.33 -14.28 11.45
C MET A 65 -6.29 -15.38 10.95
N VAL A 66 -6.25 -16.53 11.62
CA VAL A 66 -7.09 -17.70 11.31
C VAL A 66 -8.56 -17.43 11.65
N ASN A 67 -9.44 -17.71 10.70
CA ASN A 67 -10.89 -17.66 10.84
C ASN A 67 -11.41 -18.96 11.48
N GLU A 68 -11.25 -19.09 12.80
CA GLU A 68 -11.65 -20.29 13.56
C GLU A 68 -13.18 -20.50 13.61
N ASP A 69 -13.96 -19.42 13.64
CA ASP A 69 -15.43 -19.45 13.75
C ASP A 69 -16.15 -19.72 12.42
N GLY A 70 -15.44 -19.68 11.28
CA GLY A 70 -16.03 -19.85 9.95
C GLY A 70 -16.86 -18.65 9.49
N GLU A 71 -16.44 -17.44 9.87
CA GLU A 71 -17.01 -16.18 9.41
C GLU A 71 -17.00 -16.07 7.87
N THR A 72 -17.96 -15.34 7.31
CA THR A 72 -18.08 -15.11 5.86
C THR A 72 -18.39 -13.65 5.56
N ALA A 73 -17.93 -13.16 4.42
CA ALA A 73 -18.04 -11.75 4.02
C ALA A 73 -19.50 -11.29 4.02
N ALA A 74 -19.82 -10.32 4.87
CA ALA A 74 -21.21 -9.91 5.11
C ALA A 74 -21.87 -9.33 3.85
N VAL A 75 -21.11 -8.56 3.07
CA VAL A 75 -21.63 -7.68 2.01
C VAL A 75 -21.05 -7.97 0.62
N ILE A 76 -20.05 -8.83 0.44
CA ILE A 76 -19.49 -9.21 -0.87
C ILE A 76 -19.86 -10.66 -1.18
N LYS A 77 -20.53 -10.91 -2.31
CA LYS A 77 -21.13 -12.22 -2.65
C LYS A 77 -21.07 -12.51 -4.15
N ASN A 78 -20.32 -13.56 -4.51
CA ASN A 78 -20.29 -14.10 -5.88
C ASN A 78 -21.10 -15.42 -5.95
N GLY A 79 -22.42 -15.32 -5.75
CA GLY A 79 -23.36 -16.47 -5.76
C GLY A 79 -23.30 -17.40 -4.53
N SER A 80 -22.21 -17.40 -3.78
CA SER A 80 -21.99 -18.11 -2.52
C SER A 80 -21.55 -17.16 -1.39
N SER A 81 -21.50 -17.66 -0.15
CA SER A 81 -20.79 -16.98 0.94
C SER A 81 -19.29 -17.21 0.81
N ILE A 82 -18.51 -16.14 0.85
CA ILE A 82 -17.03 -16.20 0.77
C ILE A 82 -16.48 -16.21 2.21
N PRO A 83 -15.60 -17.15 2.62
CA PRO A 83 -14.99 -17.12 3.95
C PRO A 83 -14.04 -15.93 4.05
N VAL A 84 -13.89 -15.36 5.25
CA VAL A 84 -12.95 -14.24 5.50
C VAL A 84 -11.60 -14.73 6.05
N ASN A 85 -10.60 -13.87 5.94
CA ASN A 85 -9.26 -13.99 6.51
C ASN A 85 -8.52 -15.28 6.06
N ILE A 86 -7.74 -15.91 6.95
CA ILE A 86 -7.04 -17.19 6.68
C ILE A 86 -7.94 -18.37 7.03
N GLN A 87 -8.16 -19.31 6.12
CA GLN A 87 -8.93 -20.53 6.38
C GLN A 87 -8.08 -21.69 6.91
N SER A 88 -6.77 -21.72 6.60
CA SER A 88 -5.84 -22.65 7.26
C SER A 88 -4.40 -22.17 7.22
N VAL A 89 -3.65 -22.54 8.26
CA VAL A 89 -2.21 -22.33 8.43
C VAL A 89 -1.58 -23.64 8.92
N ALA A 90 -0.47 -24.07 8.34
CA ALA A 90 0.23 -25.30 8.76
C ALA A 90 1.71 -25.29 8.37
N LEU A 91 2.60 -25.81 9.22
CA LEU A 91 3.98 -26.09 8.82
C LEU A 91 4.02 -27.29 7.85
N THR A 92 4.84 -27.19 6.82
CA THR A 92 5.13 -28.26 5.85
C THR A 92 6.61 -28.27 5.46
N GLU A 93 7.15 -29.43 5.11
CA GLU A 93 8.51 -29.59 4.59
C GLU A 93 8.45 -29.85 3.08
N ILE A 94 9.28 -29.16 2.30
CA ILE A 94 9.39 -29.31 0.84
C ILE A 94 10.88 -29.41 0.51
N ASP A 95 11.29 -30.54 -0.09
CA ASP A 95 12.68 -30.87 -0.45
C ASP A 95 13.75 -30.69 0.67
N GLY A 96 13.31 -30.68 1.93
CA GLY A 96 14.15 -30.52 3.13
C GLY A 96 14.19 -29.09 3.70
N GLU A 97 13.54 -28.12 3.04
CA GLU A 97 13.29 -26.79 3.57
C GLU A 97 11.90 -26.70 4.24
N LEU A 98 11.77 -25.84 5.26
CA LEU A 98 10.55 -25.68 6.04
C LEU A 98 9.75 -24.46 5.58
N PHE A 99 8.45 -24.65 5.38
CA PHE A 99 7.50 -23.64 4.91
C PHE A 99 6.28 -23.56 5.83
N VAL A 100 5.60 -22.41 5.85
CA VAL A 100 4.19 -22.32 6.28
C VAL A 100 3.28 -22.37 5.06
N LYS A 101 2.41 -23.38 4.99
CA LYS A 101 1.31 -23.43 4.01
C LYS A 101 0.13 -22.61 4.50
N ILE A 102 -0.40 -21.78 3.61
CA ILE A 102 -1.56 -20.91 3.81
C ILE A 102 -2.70 -21.32 2.86
N ALA A 103 -3.95 -21.18 3.32
CA ALA A 103 -5.12 -21.12 2.46
C ALA A 103 -5.99 -19.89 2.83
N THR A 104 -6.37 -19.07 1.85
CA THR A 104 -7.20 -17.87 2.02
C THR A 104 -8.05 -17.55 0.79
N SER A 105 -9.16 -16.85 0.99
CA SER A 105 -10.01 -16.27 -0.04
C SER A 105 -9.49 -14.96 -0.62
N GLY A 106 -8.50 -14.32 0.03
CA GLY A 106 -8.10 -12.94 -0.27
C GLY A 106 -9.05 -11.86 0.27
N ILE A 107 -10.09 -12.23 1.04
CA ILE A 107 -11.14 -11.31 1.52
C ILE A 107 -11.03 -11.09 3.04
N PRO A 108 -10.85 -9.84 3.52
CA PRO A 108 -10.75 -9.52 4.93
C PRO A 108 -12.13 -9.37 5.60
N ASN A 109 -12.17 -9.37 6.93
CA ASN A 109 -13.31 -8.92 7.74
C ASN A 109 -13.13 -7.48 8.30
N TYR A 110 -12.55 -6.57 7.50
CA TYR A 110 -12.35 -5.17 7.91
C TYR A 110 -13.66 -4.48 8.37
N VAL A 111 -13.56 -3.69 9.44
CA VAL A 111 -14.64 -2.83 9.92
C VAL A 111 -14.07 -1.48 10.39
N SER A 112 -14.07 -0.51 9.48
CA SER A 112 -13.58 0.85 9.73
C SER A 112 -14.60 1.67 10.55
N VAL A 113 -14.12 2.70 11.24
CA VAL A 113 -14.95 3.80 11.76
C VAL A 113 -14.50 5.09 11.08
N ILE A 114 -15.39 5.73 10.33
CA ILE A 114 -15.10 6.97 9.61
C ILE A 114 -14.70 8.07 10.61
N ASP A 115 -13.48 8.59 10.48
CA ASP A 115 -12.99 9.73 11.25
C ASP A 115 -13.11 11.06 10.46
N GLU A 116 -12.59 12.15 11.00
CA GLU A 116 -12.62 13.47 10.35
C GLU A 116 -11.73 13.52 9.08
N LYS A 117 -10.63 12.76 9.02
CA LYS A 117 -9.76 12.68 7.83
C LYS A 117 -10.43 11.88 6.71
N THR A 118 -11.04 10.73 7.03
CA THR A 118 -11.77 9.90 6.06
C THR A 118 -13.03 10.62 5.55
N GLU A 119 -13.79 11.31 6.41
CA GLU A 119 -14.96 12.08 5.95
C GLU A 119 -14.55 13.23 5.02
N THR A 120 -13.51 13.99 5.39
CA THR A 120 -12.95 15.06 4.55
C THR A 120 -12.45 14.48 3.22
N PHE A 121 -11.67 13.40 3.24
CA PHE A 121 -11.17 12.74 2.04
C PHE A 121 -12.30 12.30 1.11
N LEU A 122 -13.38 11.70 1.63
CA LEU A 122 -14.54 11.27 0.85
C LEU A 122 -15.37 12.45 0.31
N SER A 123 -15.60 13.49 1.12
CA SER A 123 -16.46 14.63 0.75
C SER A 123 -15.77 15.65 -0.17
N GLU A 124 -14.44 15.80 -0.10
CA GLU A 124 -13.67 16.77 -0.89
C GLU A 124 -12.99 16.18 -2.14
N ARG A 125 -13.23 14.89 -2.49
CA ARG A 125 -12.66 14.24 -3.70
C ARG A 125 -12.86 15.11 -4.94
N PRO A 126 -11.84 15.27 -5.83
CA PRO A 126 -11.93 16.12 -7.02
C PRO A 126 -13.15 15.85 -7.91
N LEU A 127 -13.62 14.60 -7.92
CA LEU A 127 -14.78 14.14 -8.70
C LEU A 127 -15.91 13.57 -7.83
N ALA A 128 -16.05 13.95 -6.56
CA ALA A 128 -17.10 13.48 -5.64
C ALA A 128 -18.53 13.50 -6.25
N SER A 129 -18.85 14.56 -7.00
CA SER A 129 -20.15 14.71 -7.70
C SER A 129 -20.44 13.68 -8.81
N ARG A 130 -19.41 12.95 -9.28
CA ARG A 130 -19.47 11.81 -10.19
C ARG A 130 -19.33 10.49 -9.42
N ASP A 131 -18.43 10.48 -8.45
CA ASP A 131 -17.99 9.28 -7.75
C ASP A 131 -19.08 8.71 -6.84
N PHE A 132 -19.89 9.57 -6.21
CA PHE A 132 -21.01 9.15 -5.38
C PHE A 132 -22.36 9.36 -6.07
N ARG A 133 -23.33 8.48 -5.76
CA ARG A 133 -24.68 8.49 -6.35
C ARG A 133 -25.53 9.69 -5.91
N GLU A 134 -25.26 10.26 -4.73
CA GLU A 134 -25.80 11.56 -4.28
C GLU A 134 -24.81 12.74 -4.48
N GLY A 135 -23.65 12.49 -5.08
CA GLY A 135 -22.55 13.45 -5.20
C GLY A 135 -21.80 13.75 -3.90
N ARG A 136 -21.98 12.90 -2.87
CA ARG A 136 -21.38 12.91 -1.53
C ARG A 136 -21.48 11.50 -0.92
N PRO A 137 -20.66 11.14 0.10
CA PRO A 137 -20.86 9.90 0.86
C PRO A 137 -22.22 9.83 1.57
N LEU A 138 -22.70 8.60 1.83
CA LEU A 138 -23.88 8.30 2.66
C LEU A 138 -23.52 8.09 4.15
N VAL A 139 -22.23 8.03 4.46
CA VAL A 139 -21.65 7.91 5.80
C VAL A 139 -21.00 9.24 6.23
N GLY A 140 -20.66 9.37 7.51
CA GLY A 140 -19.90 10.50 8.04
C GLY A 140 -19.21 10.14 9.35
N VAL A 141 -18.60 11.12 10.01
CA VAL A 141 -17.79 10.89 11.23
C VAL A 141 -18.55 10.08 12.29
N GLY A 142 -17.97 8.97 12.73
CA GLY A 142 -18.56 8.02 13.67
C GLY A 142 -19.42 6.91 13.05
N SER A 143 -19.65 6.91 11.73
CA SER A 143 -20.20 5.75 11.02
C SER A 143 -19.23 4.56 11.12
N ARG A 144 -19.73 3.41 11.60
CA ARG A 144 -19.00 2.13 11.55
C ARG A 144 -19.41 1.38 10.28
N VAL A 145 -18.45 1.02 9.44
CA VAL A 145 -18.66 0.51 8.08
C VAL A 145 -17.96 -0.84 7.92
N GLN A 146 -18.70 -1.86 7.49
CA GLN A 146 -18.14 -3.19 7.19
C GLN A 146 -17.58 -3.25 5.76
N PHE A 147 -16.61 -4.14 5.53
CA PHE A 147 -16.05 -4.38 4.21
C PHE A 147 -17.14 -4.71 3.15
N GLY A 148 -17.24 -3.88 2.11
CA GLY A 148 -18.27 -3.97 1.08
C GLY A 148 -19.61 -3.28 1.38
N GLU A 149 -19.76 -2.55 2.49
CA GLU A 149 -20.99 -1.83 2.85
C GLU A 149 -21.23 -0.54 2.02
N ASP A 150 -22.50 -0.23 1.72
CA ASP A 150 -22.85 0.87 0.80
C ASP A 150 -22.63 2.25 1.42
N ILE A 151 -21.45 2.84 1.19
CA ILE A 151 -21.10 4.21 1.57
C ILE A 151 -21.49 5.26 0.53
N GLY A 152 -22.20 4.88 -0.53
CA GLY A 152 -22.77 5.79 -1.53
C GLY A 152 -22.04 5.87 -2.87
N TYR A 153 -20.93 5.16 -3.08
CA TYR A 153 -20.19 5.23 -4.34
C TYR A 153 -21.01 4.69 -5.54
N ASN A 154 -20.70 5.18 -6.73
CA ASN A 154 -21.25 4.73 -8.00
C ASN A 154 -20.37 3.63 -8.61
N SER A 155 -20.18 2.54 -7.86
CA SER A 155 -19.27 1.43 -8.18
C SER A 155 -19.55 0.84 -9.57
N THR A 156 -18.54 0.77 -10.43
CA THR A 156 -18.71 0.31 -11.83
C THR A 156 -18.55 -1.19 -12.02
N GLY A 157 -17.66 -1.83 -11.26
CA GLY A 157 -17.33 -3.25 -11.41
C GLY A 157 -18.10 -4.21 -10.49
N CYS A 158 -19.27 -3.80 -9.99
CA CYS A 158 -20.08 -4.57 -9.04
C CYS A 158 -21.53 -4.72 -9.52
N GLN A 159 -22.18 -5.83 -9.19
CA GLN A 159 -23.62 -6.00 -9.46
C GLN A 159 -24.43 -5.01 -8.61
N ASN A 160 -25.21 -4.12 -9.23
CA ASN A 160 -26.04 -3.14 -8.52
C ASN A 160 -27.26 -3.80 -7.85
N LEU A 161 -27.01 -4.45 -6.71
CA LEU A 161 -27.93 -5.18 -5.85
C LEU A 161 -27.45 -5.05 -4.39
N PRO A 162 -28.34 -5.00 -3.38
CA PRO A 162 -27.92 -4.95 -1.98
C PRO A 162 -27.13 -6.21 -1.56
N GLY A 163 -25.99 -6.03 -0.91
CA GLY A 163 -25.18 -7.15 -0.38
C GLY A 163 -24.28 -7.85 -1.41
N THR A 164 -23.76 -7.10 -2.39
CA THR A 164 -22.78 -7.56 -3.40
C THR A 164 -21.46 -6.78 -3.41
N GLY A 165 -21.30 -5.74 -2.58
CA GLY A 165 -20.19 -4.78 -2.61
C GLY A 165 -20.51 -3.47 -3.35
N TYR A 166 -21.62 -3.40 -4.10
CA TYR A 166 -22.01 -2.16 -4.78
C TYR A 166 -22.27 -1.02 -3.77
N GLY A 167 -21.55 0.10 -3.95
CA GLY A 167 -21.61 1.26 -3.08
C GLY A 167 -20.40 1.47 -2.17
N TYR A 168 -19.55 0.44 -2.01
CA TYR A 168 -18.31 0.51 -1.23
C TYR A 168 -17.09 0.90 -2.07
N TRP A 169 -17.08 0.53 -3.36
CA TRP A 169 -15.96 0.75 -4.28
C TRP A 169 -16.12 2.03 -5.11
N PRO A 170 -15.06 2.84 -5.32
CA PRO A 170 -15.09 3.94 -6.28
C PRO A 170 -15.45 3.49 -7.72
N PRO A 171 -15.77 4.42 -8.63
CA PRO A 171 -15.83 4.11 -10.06
C PRO A 171 -14.42 3.84 -10.61
N GLY A 172 -14.26 2.72 -11.31
CA GLY A 172 -12.98 2.23 -11.83
C GLY A 172 -12.78 0.75 -11.50
N PRO A 173 -12.38 0.41 -10.26
CA PRO A 173 -12.09 -0.97 -9.82
C PRO A 173 -13.20 -1.99 -10.06
N VAL A 174 -12.80 -3.27 -10.04
CA VAL A 174 -13.74 -4.39 -9.96
C VAL A 174 -14.14 -4.68 -8.51
N CYS A 175 -15.29 -5.33 -8.30
CA CYS A 175 -15.58 -5.93 -7.00
C CYS A 175 -14.57 -7.05 -6.71
N PRO A 176 -14.08 -7.21 -5.47
CA PRO A 176 -13.33 -8.38 -5.05
C PRO A 176 -14.12 -9.68 -5.24
N GLU A 177 -13.42 -10.75 -5.58
CA GLU A 177 -13.95 -12.09 -5.71
C GLU A 177 -13.13 -13.08 -4.86
N ASN A 178 -13.71 -14.24 -4.52
CA ASN A 178 -13.00 -15.30 -3.82
C ASN A 178 -11.83 -15.80 -4.67
N GLN A 179 -10.60 -15.63 -4.20
CA GLN A 179 -9.39 -15.99 -4.94
C GLN A 179 -8.96 -17.46 -4.74
N GLU A 180 -9.46 -18.17 -3.72
CA GLU A 180 -9.13 -19.58 -3.43
C GLU A 180 -7.60 -19.88 -3.41
N ILE A 181 -6.83 -18.95 -2.82
CA ILE A 181 -5.37 -18.98 -2.78
C ILE A 181 -4.90 -20.08 -1.82
N GLU A 182 -4.23 -21.11 -2.34
CA GLU A 182 -3.30 -21.93 -1.56
C GLU A 182 -1.85 -21.57 -1.93
N THR A 183 -0.98 -21.41 -0.93
CA THR A 183 0.45 -21.07 -1.15
C THR A 183 1.34 -21.49 0.02
N THR A 184 2.66 -21.28 -0.09
CA THR A 184 3.67 -21.66 0.91
C THR A 184 4.79 -20.62 1.01
N PHE A 185 4.97 -20.00 2.18
CA PHE A 185 6.09 -19.09 2.47
C PHE A 185 7.23 -19.84 3.17
N ALA A 186 8.49 -19.57 2.82
CA ALA A 186 9.64 -20.16 3.48
C ALA A 186 9.78 -19.64 4.92
N ILE A 187 10.05 -20.51 5.89
CA ILE A 187 10.27 -20.11 7.30
C ILE A 187 11.63 -19.42 7.49
N TYR A 188 12.60 -19.78 6.65
CA TYR A 188 13.96 -19.25 6.69
C TYR A 188 14.32 -18.68 5.31
N PRO A 189 14.10 -17.38 5.09
CA PRO A 189 14.53 -16.71 3.86
C PRO A 189 16.02 -16.91 3.62
N THR A 190 16.39 -17.09 2.36
CA THR A 190 17.79 -17.16 1.91
C THR A 190 18.11 -15.83 1.24
N GLU A 191 19.10 -15.10 1.75
CA GLU A 191 19.62 -13.86 1.14
C GLU A 191 20.00 -14.12 -0.32
N THR A 192 19.48 -13.31 -1.24
CA THR A 192 19.82 -13.43 -2.66
C THR A 192 21.23 -12.89 -2.90
N ILE A 193 21.96 -13.50 -3.85
CA ILE A 193 23.21 -12.88 -4.32
C ILE A 193 22.86 -11.63 -5.15
N GLU A 194 23.48 -10.48 -4.89
CA GLU A 194 23.14 -9.14 -5.44
C GLU A 194 22.64 -9.13 -6.90
N ASN A 195 23.31 -9.91 -7.76
CA ASN A 195 23.08 -10.00 -9.21
C ASN A 195 21.81 -10.79 -9.61
N ASN A 196 21.12 -11.40 -8.63
CA ASN A 196 19.89 -12.18 -8.75
C ASN A 196 18.74 -11.60 -7.89
N SER A 197 18.84 -10.35 -7.41
CA SER A 197 17.71 -9.71 -6.75
C SER A 197 16.60 -9.41 -7.76
N GLU A 198 15.49 -10.17 -7.69
CA GLU A 198 14.40 -10.07 -8.66
C GLU A 198 13.56 -8.80 -8.40
N THR A 199 13.12 -8.13 -9.47
CA THR A 199 12.24 -6.96 -9.38
C THR A 199 10.80 -7.35 -9.09
N GLN A 200 10.08 -6.48 -8.37
CA GLN A 200 8.65 -6.65 -8.14
C GLN A 200 7.87 -6.79 -9.45
N GLY A 201 6.97 -7.78 -9.52
CA GLY A 201 6.03 -7.93 -10.63
C GLY A 201 4.72 -7.16 -10.39
N LEU A 202 3.90 -7.03 -11.44
CA LEU A 202 2.58 -6.36 -11.42
C LEU A 202 1.45 -7.22 -10.78
N GLY A 203 1.81 -8.19 -9.95
CA GLY A 203 0.89 -9.08 -9.26
C GLY A 203 1.08 -9.04 -7.75
N SER A 204 0.50 -10.02 -7.07
CA SER A 204 0.75 -10.18 -5.63
C SER A 204 2.21 -10.56 -5.38
N ILE A 205 2.90 -9.79 -4.55
CA ILE A 205 4.28 -10.00 -4.09
C ILE A 205 4.36 -10.48 -2.64
N GLY A 206 3.21 -10.75 -2.02
CA GLY A 206 3.10 -11.29 -0.66
C GLY A 206 1.65 -11.48 -0.24
N LEU A 207 1.44 -11.94 1.00
CA LEU A 207 0.14 -11.91 1.67
C LEU A 207 0.29 -11.23 3.03
N TRP A 208 -0.66 -10.36 3.36
CA TRP A 208 -0.85 -9.87 4.72
C TRP A 208 -1.33 -11.01 5.64
N VAL A 209 -1.23 -10.88 6.97
CA VAL A 209 -1.58 -11.95 7.92
C VAL A 209 -3.08 -12.30 7.95
N ASN A 210 -3.94 -11.45 7.38
CA ASN A 210 -5.34 -11.75 7.08
C ASN A 210 -5.57 -12.37 5.68
N GLY A 211 -4.51 -12.60 4.89
CA GLY A 211 -4.59 -13.21 3.57
C GLY A 211 -4.94 -12.27 2.42
N VAL A 212 -5.11 -10.97 2.68
CA VAL A 212 -5.18 -9.96 1.61
C VAL A 212 -3.84 -9.87 0.87
N ALA A 213 -3.87 -9.60 -0.43
CA ALA A 213 -2.67 -9.50 -1.24
C ALA A 213 -1.85 -8.22 -0.97
N VAL A 214 -0.52 -8.39 -0.98
CA VAL A 214 0.46 -7.30 -1.06
C VAL A 214 0.80 -7.11 -2.53
N PHE A 215 0.56 -5.94 -3.13
CA PHE A 215 0.99 -5.66 -4.51
C PHE A 215 2.25 -4.80 -4.55
N GLY A 216 2.91 -4.72 -5.70
CA GLY A 216 4.13 -3.91 -5.86
C GLY A 216 3.89 -2.41 -5.86
N TRP A 217 4.94 -1.60 -6.02
CA TRP A 217 4.85 -0.14 -6.05
C TRP A 217 4.13 0.46 -7.28
N GLY A 218 3.89 -0.33 -8.34
CA GLY A 218 3.42 0.17 -9.66
C GLY A 218 2.07 -0.40 -10.11
N ASP A 219 1.34 0.42 -10.89
CA ASP A 219 -0.01 0.16 -11.44
C ASP A 219 0.00 -0.49 -12.85
N GLY A 220 1.19 -0.88 -13.33
CA GLY A 220 1.43 -1.37 -14.68
C GLY A 220 1.30 -0.32 -15.78
N GLN A 221 1.03 0.93 -15.46
CA GLN A 221 0.93 2.04 -16.40
C GLN A 221 2.27 2.78 -16.51
N SER A 222 2.40 3.53 -17.61
CA SER A 222 3.48 4.50 -17.78
C SER A 222 2.99 5.69 -18.59
N TRP A 223 3.69 6.81 -18.48
CA TRP A 223 3.41 8.00 -19.26
C TRP A 223 3.30 7.69 -20.76
N GLN A 224 2.14 8.02 -21.35
CA GLN A 224 1.78 7.73 -22.75
C GLN A 224 1.97 6.25 -23.19
N GLN A 225 2.03 5.32 -22.23
CA GLN A 225 2.34 3.89 -22.44
C GLN A 225 3.73 3.65 -23.08
N GLU A 226 4.66 4.61 -22.97
CA GLU A 226 5.99 4.50 -23.60
C GLU A 226 6.93 3.53 -22.86
N GLY A 227 6.68 3.23 -21.59
CA GLY A 227 7.57 2.40 -20.76
C GLY A 227 8.85 3.09 -20.29
N ASN A 228 8.87 4.43 -20.27
CA ASN A 228 10.00 5.25 -19.78
C ASN A 228 9.75 5.88 -18.41
N TRP A 229 8.50 6.10 -18.01
CA TRP A 229 8.11 6.74 -16.75
C TRP A 229 6.92 5.97 -16.18
N HIS A 230 7.17 5.00 -15.30
CA HIS A 230 6.15 4.11 -14.73
C HIS A 230 5.52 4.73 -13.50
N ASN A 231 4.19 4.77 -13.40
CA ASN A 231 3.53 5.43 -12.28
C ASN A 231 3.82 4.71 -10.96
N ILE A 232 3.81 5.46 -9.85
CA ILE A 232 3.66 4.90 -8.52
C ILE A 232 2.17 4.72 -8.21
N ALA A 233 1.74 3.48 -7.99
CA ALA A 233 0.33 3.10 -7.78
C ALA A 233 -0.32 3.86 -6.62
N ALA A 234 0.34 3.87 -5.46
CA ALA A 234 -0.13 4.57 -4.25
C ALA A 234 -0.33 6.09 -4.42
N ILE A 235 0.14 6.68 -5.53
CA ILE A 235 -0.12 8.08 -5.90
C ILE A 235 -1.16 8.15 -7.03
N ALA A 236 -0.93 7.44 -8.15
CA ALA A 236 -1.80 7.51 -9.34
C ALA A 236 -3.21 6.95 -9.12
N GLU A 237 -3.36 6.05 -8.16
CA GLU A 237 -4.60 5.34 -7.81
C GLU A 237 -5.23 5.83 -6.50
N GLU A 238 -4.77 6.95 -5.91
CA GLU A 238 -5.27 7.51 -4.64
C GLU A 238 -6.81 7.54 -4.56
N TYR A 239 -7.47 7.92 -5.66
CA TYR A 239 -8.93 8.02 -5.74
C TYR A 239 -9.63 6.70 -6.09
N ASP A 240 -8.89 5.63 -6.37
CA ASP A 240 -9.44 4.34 -6.80
C ASP A 240 -9.49 3.35 -5.62
N LEU A 241 -8.88 3.71 -4.48
CA LEU A 241 -8.92 2.99 -3.22
C LEU A 241 -10.24 3.16 -2.45
N ASP A 242 -10.57 2.15 -1.65
CA ASP A 242 -11.64 2.17 -0.64
C ASP A 242 -11.25 2.95 0.64
N ILE A 243 -12.06 2.84 1.70
CA ILE A 243 -11.77 3.45 3.01
C ILE A 243 -10.72 2.69 3.85
N CYS A 244 -10.21 1.57 3.35
CA CYS A 244 -9.22 0.70 3.97
C CYS A 244 -7.98 0.61 3.07
N PRO A 245 -7.39 1.76 2.69
CA PRO A 245 -6.73 2.04 1.40
C PRO A 245 -6.31 0.81 0.58
N GLY A 246 -7.29 0.22 -0.11
CA GLY A 246 -7.11 -0.94 -0.98
C GLY A 246 -8.18 -0.99 -2.06
N HIS A 247 -7.94 -1.78 -3.11
CA HIS A 247 -8.89 -1.94 -4.21
C HIS A 247 -8.73 -3.32 -4.86
N SER A 248 -9.36 -3.54 -6.03
CA SER A 248 -9.25 -4.81 -6.73
C SER A 248 -9.04 -4.69 -8.23
N ALA A 249 -8.06 -5.47 -8.69
CA ALA A 249 -7.80 -5.80 -10.07
C ALA A 249 -8.02 -7.31 -10.24
N GLN A 250 -8.73 -7.71 -11.30
CA GLN A 250 -9.00 -9.13 -11.62
C GLN A 250 -9.64 -9.93 -10.45
N GLY A 251 -10.36 -9.26 -9.55
CA GLY A 251 -11.02 -9.86 -8.38
C GLY A 251 -10.12 -10.05 -7.15
N THR A 252 -8.79 -9.95 -7.29
CA THR A 252 -7.87 -9.95 -6.13
C THR A 252 -7.96 -8.59 -5.42
N TYR A 253 -8.39 -8.58 -4.15
CA TYR A 253 -8.29 -7.39 -3.30
C TYR A 253 -6.89 -7.27 -2.73
N HIS A 254 -6.33 -6.06 -2.76
CA HIS A 254 -4.94 -5.81 -2.41
C HIS A 254 -4.70 -4.36 -1.98
N HIS A 255 -3.52 -4.13 -1.41
CA HIS A 255 -3.01 -2.82 -1.04
C HIS A 255 -1.69 -2.53 -1.80
N HIS A 256 -1.49 -1.26 -2.14
CA HIS A 256 -0.24 -0.69 -2.71
C HIS A 256 0.54 0.16 -1.69
N SER A 257 0.01 0.32 -0.47
CA SER A 257 0.61 1.10 0.63
C SER A 257 0.12 0.56 1.99
N HIS A 258 0.33 1.30 3.09
CA HIS A 258 0.00 0.87 4.45
C HIS A 258 -1.48 0.47 4.62
N PRO A 259 -1.80 -0.79 4.96
CA PRO A 259 -3.17 -1.27 5.12
C PRO A 259 -3.75 -0.82 6.47
N ILE A 260 -4.26 0.41 6.55
CA ILE A 260 -4.74 1.02 7.81
C ILE A 260 -5.73 0.12 8.57
N CYS A 261 -6.71 -0.48 7.89
CA CYS A 261 -7.69 -1.36 8.54
C CYS A 261 -7.09 -2.68 9.07
N LEU A 262 -5.92 -3.11 8.58
CA LEU A 262 -5.16 -4.20 9.18
C LEU A 262 -4.35 -3.71 10.39
N ALA A 263 -3.74 -2.53 10.31
CA ALA A 263 -3.05 -1.92 11.45
C ALA A 263 -3.99 -1.76 12.67
N GLU A 264 -5.22 -1.32 12.43
CA GLU A 264 -6.30 -1.26 13.43
C GLU A 264 -6.66 -2.65 13.99
N GLN A 265 -6.74 -3.69 13.14
CA GLN A 265 -7.02 -5.06 13.58
C GLN A 265 -5.88 -5.68 14.39
N LEU A 266 -4.63 -5.32 14.09
CA LEU A 266 -3.44 -5.74 14.84
C LEU A 266 -3.19 -4.88 16.09
N GLY A 267 -3.96 -3.80 16.29
CA GLY A 267 -3.83 -2.89 17.43
C GLY A 267 -2.57 -2.03 17.40
N ASP A 268 -1.94 -1.85 16.24
CA ASP A 268 -0.64 -1.20 16.11
C ASP A 268 -0.76 0.34 16.18
N ILE A 269 -0.73 0.85 17.40
CA ILE A 269 -0.80 2.28 17.72
C ILE A 269 0.56 2.97 17.83
N GLY A 270 1.67 2.24 17.60
CA GLY A 270 3.03 2.80 17.68
C GLY A 270 3.55 3.06 19.09
N ASP A 271 3.09 2.34 20.11
CA ASP A 271 3.65 2.38 21.47
C ASP A 271 4.76 1.33 21.72
N SER A 272 5.11 0.56 20.70
CA SER A 272 6.26 -0.36 20.63
C SER A 272 6.70 -0.57 19.17
N HIS A 273 7.66 -1.49 18.93
CA HIS A 273 7.92 -2.00 17.59
C HIS A 273 6.65 -2.65 17.00
N SER A 274 6.38 -2.44 15.72
CA SER A 274 5.22 -3.03 15.05
C SER A 274 5.27 -4.56 15.01
N PRO A 275 4.11 -5.23 15.06
CA PRO A 275 4.00 -6.66 14.76
C PRO A 275 4.25 -6.96 13.27
N VAL A 276 4.33 -8.24 12.92
CA VAL A 276 4.29 -8.70 11.53
C VAL A 276 2.91 -8.46 10.94
N TYR A 277 2.84 -7.68 9.86
CA TYR A 277 1.64 -7.43 9.07
C TYR A 277 1.48 -8.46 7.94
N GLY A 278 2.55 -9.07 7.44
CA GLY A 278 2.50 -10.00 6.31
C GLY A 278 3.82 -10.67 5.99
N PHE A 279 3.87 -11.40 4.87
CA PHE A 279 5.07 -12.05 4.33
C PHE A 279 5.16 -11.82 2.82
N ALA A 280 6.37 -11.52 2.35
CA ALA A 280 6.69 -11.40 0.93
C ALA A 280 6.98 -12.77 0.29
N ILE A 281 6.99 -12.86 -1.04
CA ILE A 281 7.17 -14.14 -1.78
C ILE A 281 8.57 -14.77 -1.66
N ASP A 282 9.55 -14.06 -1.10
CA ASP A 282 10.83 -14.59 -0.65
C ASP A 282 10.79 -15.22 0.77
N GLY A 283 9.63 -15.15 1.43
CA GLY A 283 9.40 -15.61 2.81
C GLY A 283 9.74 -14.58 3.89
N VAL A 284 10.26 -13.40 3.53
CA VAL A 284 10.64 -12.38 4.51
C VAL A 284 9.40 -11.74 5.14
N PRO A 285 9.35 -11.56 6.48
CA PRO A 285 8.26 -10.85 7.13
C PRO A 285 8.21 -9.37 6.75
N ILE A 286 7.00 -8.82 6.68
CA ILE A 286 6.73 -7.40 6.54
C ILE A 286 6.18 -6.90 7.88
N ALA A 287 6.94 -6.06 8.58
CA ALA A 287 6.51 -5.40 9.80
C ALA A 287 5.71 -4.11 9.49
N GLY A 288 4.92 -3.66 10.46
CA GLY A 288 4.32 -2.32 10.44
C GLY A 288 5.38 -1.19 10.52
N PRO A 289 4.93 0.07 10.61
CA PRO A 289 5.81 1.22 10.41
C PRO A 289 6.68 1.62 11.61
N TRP A 290 6.59 0.94 12.76
CA TRP A 290 7.30 1.30 13.98
C TRP A 290 8.46 0.34 14.27
N VAL A 291 9.64 0.92 14.54
CA VAL A 291 10.85 0.19 14.97
C VAL A 291 11.07 0.27 16.50
N ASP A 292 10.43 1.23 17.16
CA ASP A 292 10.32 1.36 18.62
C ASP A 292 9.12 2.28 18.95
N SER A 293 8.77 2.42 20.22
CA SER A 293 7.73 3.29 20.74
C SER A 293 7.82 4.73 20.20
N GLY A 294 6.93 5.09 19.28
CA GLY A 294 6.85 6.40 18.62
C GLY A 294 7.94 6.66 17.58
N LEU A 295 8.73 5.64 17.21
CA LEU A 295 9.88 5.74 16.30
C LEU A 295 9.58 5.00 14.99
N LEU A 296 9.50 5.75 13.88
CA LEU A 296 9.15 5.22 12.56
C LEU A 296 10.36 4.58 11.87
N ALA A 297 10.10 3.54 11.07
CA ALA A 297 11.05 3.04 10.08
C ALA A 297 11.27 4.12 8.99
N ARG A 298 12.52 4.35 8.60
CA ARG A 298 12.92 5.39 7.64
C ARG A 298 13.40 4.75 6.34
N SER A 299 12.62 4.96 5.28
CA SER A 299 13.04 4.67 3.91
C SER A 299 14.34 5.42 3.59
N SER A 300 15.28 4.73 2.95
CA SER A 300 16.45 5.36 2.34
C SER A 300 16.20 5.74 0.87
N TRP A 301 14.99 5.58 0.36
CA TRP A 301 14.61 6.02 -0.99
C TRP A 301 14.05 7.44 -0.98
N LEU A 302 14.60 8.30 -1.83
CA LEU A 302 14.24 9.72 -1.95
C LEU A 302 13.80 10.07 -3.39
N PRO A 303 12.93 11.08 -3.56
CA PRO A 303 12.62 11.63 -4.87
C PRO A 303 13.79 12.50 -5.36
N ARG A 304 14.09 12.41 -6.65
CA ARG A 304 15.13 13.17 -7.36
C ARG A 304 14.81 14.67 -7.32
N ASP A 305 15.81 15.51 -7.07
CA ASP A 305 15.63 16.96 -7.07
C ASP A 305 15.75 17.53 -8.48
N TYR A 306 14.62 17.92 -9.06
CA TYR A 306 14.56 18.68 -10.31
C TYR A 306 14.34 20.19 -10.08
N SER A 307 14.30 20.69 -8.83
CA SER A 307 14.08 22.12 -8.54
C SER A 307 15.31 22.99 -8.82
N ASN A 308 16.47 22.36 -8.96
CA ASN A 308 17.79 22.95 -9.15
C ASN A 308 18.48 22.35 -10.40
N ASP A 309 19.07 23.18 -11.25
CA ASP A 309 19.81 22.75 -12.45
C ASP A 309 21.21 22.19 -12.13
N ASP A 310 21.84 22.62 -11.02
CA ASP A 310 23.08 22.03 -10.48
C ASP A 310 22.84 20.73 -9.66
N SER A 311 21.61 20.19 -9.64
CA SER A 311 21.28 18.96 -8.90
C SER A 311 21.93 17.71 -9.51
N VAL A 312 22.64 16.93 -8.69
CA VAL A 312 23.22 15.62 -9.09
C VAL A 312 22.17 14.55 -9.38
N THR A 313 20.93 14.74 -8.92
CA THR A 313 19.80 13.85 -9.22
C THR A 313 18.84 14.42 -10.26
N GLY A 314 18.98 15.69 -10.65
CA GLY A 314 18.16 16.35 -11.68
C GLY A 314 18.52 15.91 -13.10
N CYS A 315 18.26 16.78 -14.09
CA CYS A 315 18.63 16.59 -15.50
C CYS A 315 19.26 17.84 -16.16
N GLY A 316 19.85 18.74 -15.37
CA GLY A 316 20.47 19.98 -15.88
C GLY A 316 19.51 21.06 -16.38
N GLU A 317 18.19 20.84 -16.30
CA GLU A 317 17.16 21.86 -16.55
C GLU A 317 16.05 21.74 -15.49
N ILE A 318 15.66 22.87 -14.90
CA ILE A 318 14.69 22.92 -13.78
C ILE A 318 13.33 22.37 -14.23
N GLY A 319 12.84 21.39 -13.46
CA GLY A 319 11.56 20.72 -13.64
C GLY A 319 11.49 19.76 -14.82
N LYS A 320 12.62 19.37 -15.43
CA LYS A 320 12.63 18.51 -16.63
C LYS A 320 13.06 17.07 -16.36
N ARG A 321 12.22 16.16 -16.86
CA ARG A 321 12.43 14.70 -16.94
C ARG A 321 13.11 14.30 -18.25
N THR A 322 14.17 15.00 -18.64
CA THR A 322 14.92 14.75 -19.89
C THR A 322 15.96 13.62 -19.77
N CYS A 323 16.04 12.97 -18.61
CA CYS A 323 17.06 11.96 -18.32
C CYS A 323 16.63 10.96 -17.23
N HIS A 324 17.22 9.77 -17.26
CA HIS A 324 17.23 8.83 -16.14
C HIS A 324 18.59 8.86 -15.44
N LEU A 325 18.62 8.45 -14.16
CA LEU A 325 19.87 8.06 -13.52
C LEU A 325 20.47 6.85 -14.27
N ILE A 326 21.79 6.80 -14.39
CA ILE A 326 22.51 5.63 -14.90
C ILE A 326 22.38 4.47 -13.91
N ASP A 327 22.33 4.77 -12.62
CA ASP A 327 22.13 3.82 -11.52
C ASP A 327 21.31 4.49 -10.41
N GLN A 328 20.19 3.86 -10.00
CA GLN A 328 19.34 4.38 -8.93
C GLN A 328 19.92 4.10 -7.53
N LEU A 329 20.83 3.14 -7.39
CA LEU A 329 21.57 2.85 -6.16
C LEU A 329 22.85 3.70 -6.03
N ASN A 330 23.27 4.35 -7.12
CA ASN A 330 24.43 5.23 -7.16
C ASN A 330 24.17 6.48 -8.02
N PRO A 331 23.53 7.53 -7.48
CA PRO A 331 23.33 8.80 -8.18
C PRO A 331 24.62 9.45 -8.69
N SER A 332 25.76 9.17 -8.06
CA SER A 332 27.08 9.67 -8.50
C SER A 332 27.60 9.01 -9.78
N ALA A 333 26.91 7.97 -10.30
CA ALA A 333 27.13 7.47 -11.66
C ALA A 333 26.70 8.48 -12.75
N GLY A 334 25.83 9.45 -12.40
CA GLY A 334 25.29 10.45 -13.32
C GLY A 334 24.06 9.98 -14.09
N THR A 335 23.75 10.64 -15.20
CA THR A 335 22.48 10.51 -15.93
C THR A 335 22.67 10.19 -17.41
N VAL A 336 21.68 9.53 -18.01
CA VAL A 336 21.56 9.31 -19.45
C VAL A 336 20.37 10.07 -20.01
N GLU A 337 20.58 10.86 -21.07
CA GLU A 337 19.51 11.58 -21.78
C GLU A 337 18.51 10.61 -22.42
N ILE A 338 17.22 10.94 -22.34
CA ILE A 338 16.16 10.22 -23.06
C ILE A 338 15.60 11.04 -24.21
N ASN A 339 15.48 10.41 -25.37
CA ASN A 339 14.89 11.00 -26.57
C ASN A 339 13.37 10.74 -26.63
N ALA A 340 12.70 10.95 -25.49
CA ALA A 340 11.30 10.68 -25.25
C ALA A 340 10.61 11.91 -24.61
N SER A 341 9.29 12.05 -24.78
CA SER A 341 8.57 13.27 -24.37
C SER A 341 7.98 13.13 -22.98
N ALA A 342 8.79 13.30 -21.93
CA ALA A 342 8.36 13.19 -20.54
C ALA A 342 7.60 14.43 -20.00
N PRO A 343 6.71 14.30 -18.99
CA PRO A 343 6.04 15.44 -18.36
C PRO A 343 6.99 16.17 -17.40
N SER A 344 6.93 17.50 -17.41
CA SER A 344 7.65 18.36 -16.46
C SER A 344 7.12 18.14 -15.04
N THR A 345 7.90 18.47 -14.00
CA THR A 345 7.44 18.31 -12.59
C THR A 345 6.28 19.23 -12.18
N SER A 346 5.87 20.14 -13.07
CA SER A 346 4.71 21.04 -12.93
C SER A 346 3.51 20.63 -13.80
N ASP A 347 3.65 19.63 -14.67
CA ASP A 347 2.63 19.31 -15.67
C ASP A 347 1.51 18.46 -15.06
N VAL A 348 0.27 18.68 -15.51
CA VAL A 348 -0.90 17.96 -15.03
C VAL A 348 -1.11 16.70 -15.86
N VAL A 349 -1.25 15.57 -15.18
CA VAL A 349 -1.49 14.24 -15.75
C VAL A 349 -2.82 13.70 -15.25
N THR A 350 -3.45 12.81 -16.03
CA THR A 350 -4.77 12.27 -15.73
C THR A 350 -4.69 10.75 -15.55
N SER A 351 -5.19 10.22 -14.43
CA SER A 351 -5.22 8.78 -14.15
C SER A 351 -6.27 8.04 -15.00
N MET A 352 -6.25 6.70 -14.94
CA MET A 352 -7.25 5.87 -15.62
C MET A 352 -8.68 6.12 -15.11
N SER A 353 -8.86 6.49 -13.84
CA SER A 353 -10.14 6.95 -13.29
C SER A 353 -10.50 8.39 -13.63
N GLY A 354 -9.70 9.10 -14.43
CA GLY A 354 -9.97 10.47 -14.88
C GLY A 354 -9.68 11.56 -13.85
N ASN A 355 -9.02 11.23 -12.74
CA ASN A 355 -8.58 12.21 -11.74
C ASN A 355 -7.28 12.91 -12.21
N ASN A 356 -7.12 14.19 -11.86
CA ASN A 356 -5.99 15.00 -12.31
C ASN A 356 -4.98 15.21 -11.19
N PHE A 357 -3.72 14.89 -11.46
CA PHE A 357 -2.59 15.02 -10.55
C PHE A 357 -1.56 16.00 -11.13
N VAL A 358 -0.84 16.73 -10.29
CA VAL A 358 0.41 17.37 -10.72
C VAL A 358 1.49 16.31 -10.65
N ALA A 359 2.21 16.06 -11.75
CA ALA A 359 3.28 15.06 -11.81
C ALA A 359 4.55 15.56 -11.12
N LEU A 360 4.47 15.85 -9.81
CA LEU A 360 5.60 16.21 -8.94
C LEU A 360 6.68 15.13 -8.95
N SER A 361 7.89 15.45 -8.49
CA SER A 361 8.94 14.44 -8.33
C SER A 361 8.49 13.36 -7.35
N GLY A 362 8.67 12.10 -7.71
CA GLY A 362 8.20 10.93 -6.98
C GLY A 362 6.92 10.32 -7.55
N PHE A 363 6.24 10.97 -8.51
CA PHE A 363 5.06 10.42 -9.19
C PHE A 363 5.41 9.17 -10.03
N TYR A 364 6.66 9.06 -10.51
CA TYR A 364 7.15 7.94 -11.30
C TYR A 364 8.30 7.19 -10.63
N MET A 365 8.46 5.90 -10.92
CA MET A 365 9.56 5.06 -10.41
C MET A 365 10.94 5.65 -10.74
N GLU A 366 11.11 6.21 -11.92
CA GLU A 366 12.34 6.82 -12.42
C GLU A 366 12.61 8.21 -11.83
N ASP A 367 11.70 8.73 -10.98
CA ASP A 367 11.96 9.84 -10.07
C ASP A 367 12.58 9.41 -8.73
N TRP A 368 12.67 8.12 -8.40
CA TRP A 368 13.22 7.66 -7.11
C TRP A 368 14.70 7.26 -7.20
N TYR A 369 15.42 7.38 -6.10
CA TYR A 369 16.80 6.91 -5.94
C TYR A 369 17.08 6.49 -4.49
N TYR A 370 18.06 5.61 -4.27
CA TYR A 370 18.51 5.19 -2.95
C TYR A 370 19.64 6.10 -2.46
N GLU A 371 19.41 6.79 -1.35
CA GLU A 371 20.38 7.62 -0.67
C GLU A 371 21.09 6.78 0.40
N SER A 372 22.16 6.10 -0.01
CA SER A 372 22.97 5.23 0.88
C SER A 372 23.45 5.89 2.17
N SER A 373 23.53 7.23 2.26
CA SER A 373 23.87 7.92 3.52
C SER A 373 22.72 7.97 4.55
N LEU A 374 21.49 7.59 4.17
CA LEU A 374 20.38 7.33 5.09
C LEU A 374 20.41 5.91 5.67
N ASN A 375 21.18 4.97 5.09
CA ASN A 375 21.44 3.66 5.69
C ASN A 375 22.54 3.76 6.77
N ASP A 376 22.27 4.57 7.81
CA ASP A 376 23.25 4.99 8.82
C ASP A 376 23.48 3.99 9.97
N ASN A 377 22.87 2.80 9.89
CA ASN A 377 22.87 1.75 10.93
C ASN A 377 22.20 2.20 12.25
N SER A 378 21.30 3.18 12.20
CA SER A 378 20.37 3.45 13.30
C SER A 378 19.18 2.49 13.26
N LEU A 379 18.46 2.34 14.38
CA LEU A 379 17.29 1.45 14.47
C LEU A 379 16.17 1.81 13.46
N GLN A 380 16.20 3.02 12.87
CA GLN A 380 15.25 3.45 11.86
C GLN A 380 15.70 3.13 10.43
N SER A 381 17.00 2.93 10.17
CA SER A 381 17.53 2.99 8.82
C SER A 381 17.31 1.70 8.05
N LEU A 382 16.54 1.80 6.96
CA LEU A 382 16.30 0.69 6.04
C LEU A 382 17.29 0.72 4.86
N ASP A 383 17.50 -0.44 4.25
CA ASP A 383 18.35 -0.65 3.08
C ASP A 383 17.64 -0.40 1.74
N GLU A 384 18.30 -0.73 0.63
CA GLU A 384 17.76 -0.64 -0.72
C GLU A 384 16.54 -1.54 -0.96
N HIS A 385 16.42 -2.64 -0.22
CA HIS A 385 15.27 -3.54 -0.22
C HIS A 385 14.16 -3.08 0.74
N ASN A 386 14.34 -1.96 1.44
CA ASN A 386 13.43 -1.38 2.44
C ASN A 386 13.17 -2.31 3.64
N GLY A 387 14.22 -3.00 4.09
CA GLY A 387 14.22 -3.73 5.35
C GLY A 387 15.52 -3.53 6.14
N HIS A 388 15.66 -4.30 7.21
CA HIS A 388 16.87 -4.38 8.02
C HIS A 388 16.94 -5.70 8.80
N PHE A 389 18.09 -6.00 9.42
CA PHE A 389 18.26 -7.15 10.30
C PHE A 389 18.13 -6.72 11.77
N GLY A 390 17.07 -7.15 12.45
CA GLY A 390 16.73 -6.67 13.80
C GLY A 390 15.91 -7.65 14.65
N GLU A 391 15.61 -7.24 15.88
CA GLU A 391 14.61 -7.92 16.72
C GLU A 391 13.21 -7.71 16.11
N LEU A 392 12.32 -8.70 16.21
CA LEU A 392 10.98 -8.66 15.62
C LEU A 392 9.96 -9.25 16.62
N PRO A 393 8.84 -8.57 16.96
CA PRO A 393 7.89 -9.05 17.96
C PRO A 393 7.39 -10.47 17.68
N GLY A 394 7.39 -11.30 18.73
CA GLY A 394 7.06 -12.73 18.66
C GLY A 394 8.22 -13.67 18.30
N TYR A 395 9.36 -13.19 17.81
CA TYR A 395 10.52 -14.00 17.42
C TYR A 395 11.61 -13.98 18.51
N THR A 396 12.30 -15.11 18.72
CA THR A 396 13.38 -15.23 19.73
C THR A 396 14.75 -14.83 19.19
N ASP A 397 15.02 -15.14 17.92
CA ASP A 397 16.27 -14.80 17.25
C ASP A 397 16.03 -13.64 16.29
N PRO A 398 16.91 -12.62 16.23
CA PRO A 398 16.85 -11.55 15.24
C PRO A 398 16.87 -12.08 13.80
N LEU A 399 16.15 -11.40 12.91
CA LEU A 399 16.04 -11.75 11.49
C LEU A 399 15.89 -10.53 10.59
N TYR A 400 16.20 -10.72 9.31
CA TYR A 400 15.89 -9.72 8.29
C TYR A 400 14.38 -9.62 8.11
N HIS A 401 13.86 -8.39 8.06
CA HIS A 401 12.46 -8.09 7.81
C HIS A 401 12.28 -6.74 7.11
N TYR A 402 11.24 -6.66 6.27
CA TYR A 402 10.78 -5.44 5.62
C TYR A 402 9.98 -4.56 6.58
N HIS A 403 9.91 -3.26 6.34
CA HIS A 403 9.10 -2.33 7.12
C HIS A 403 8.18 -1.48 6.25
N ILE A 404 6.92 -1.35 6.66
CA ILE A 404 6.04 -0.33 6.08
C ILE A 404 6.64 1.06 6.32
N THR A 405 6.70 1.91 5.30
CA THR A 405 7.35 3.23 5.40
C THR A 405 6.37 4.40 5.31
N ARG A 406 6.42 5.25 6.34
CA ARG A 406 5.51 6.40 6.55
C ARG A 406 6.30 7.55 7.17
N GLU A 407 5.87 8.79 6.91
CA GLU A 407 6.37 9.97 7.60
C GLU A 407 5.23 10.76 8.26
N ARG A 408 5.60 11.63 9.20
CA ARG A 408 4.65 12.43 10.00
C ARG A 408 4.79 13.92 9.65
N ASN A 409 3.68 14.53 9.28
CA ASN A 409 3.54 15.97 9.04
C ASN A 409 3.64 16.79 10.34
N ASP A 410 3.89 18.10 10.22
CA ASP A 410 3.90 19.07 11.32
C ASP A 410 2.56 19.12 12.11
N ASP A 411 1.44 18.76 11.48
CA ASP A 411 0.12 18.68 12.12
C ASP A 411 -0.13 17.37 12.89
N GLY A 412 0.83 16.44 12.84
CA GLY A 412 0.77 15.13 13.48
C GLY A 412 0.18 14.01 12.62
N SER A 413 -0.41 14.33 11.45
CA SER A 413 -0.92 13.34 10.50
C SER A 413 0.20 12.57 9.80
N PHE A 414 -0.13 11.44 9.17
CA PHE A 414 0.80 10.64 8.40
C PHE A 414 0.55 10.72 6.89
N PHE A 415 1.62 10.54 6.13
CA PHE A 415 1.62 10.20 4.71
C PHE A 415 2.53 8.99 4.45
N GLU A 416 2.26 8.29 3.35
CA GLU A 416 2.97 7.05 2.98
C GLU A 416 4.23 7.38 2.17
N VAL A 417 5.35 6.69 2.42
CA VAL A 417 6.64 6.99 1.80
C VAL A 417 7.09 5.80 0.95
N PHE A 418 7.52 6.06 -0.29
CA PHE A 418 8.05 5.02 -1.18
C PHE A 418 9.28 4.34 -0.54
N PRO A 419 9.42 3.01 -0.65
CA PRO A 419 8.66 2.06 -1.46
C PRO A 419 7.51 1.36 -0.70
N TYR A 420 6.99 2.01 0.35
CA TYR A 420 5.81 1.64 1.15
C TYR A 420 5.90 0.37 2.01
N TYR A 421 6.67 -0.64 1.59
CA TYR A 421 7.04 -1.79 2.42
C TYR A 421 8.26 -2.54 1.89
N ILE A 422 8.36 -2.80 0.59
CA ILE A 422 9.43 -3.61 -0.03
C ILE A 422 10.07 -2.78 -1.14
N GLY A 423 11.40 -2.76 -1.21
CA GLY A 423 12.16 -2.07 -2.23
C GLY A 423 11.96 -2.60 -3.65
N PRO A 424 12.49 -1.92 -4.68
CA PRO A 424 12.31 -2.31 -6.08
C PRO A 424 12.69 -3.75 -6.40
N THR A 425 13.61 -4.33 -5.62
CA THR A 425 14.00 -5.74 -5.63
C THR A 425 13.88 -6.38 -4.24
N PHE A 426 13.67 -7.70 -4.19
CA PHE A 426 13.65 -8.47 -2.94
C PHE A 426 15.06 -8.73 -2.38
N TYR A 427 15.16 -8.79 -1.05
CA TYR A 427 16.33 -9.27 -0.30
C TYR A 427 16.51 -10.79 -0.43
N GLY A 428 15.42 -11.58 -0.42
CA GLY A 428 15.51 -13.03 -0.42
C GLY A 428 15.30 -13.69 -1.80
N GLU A 429 15.73 -14.95 -1.89
CA GLU A 429 15.36 -15.86 -3.00
C GLU A 429 13.84 -16.08 -3.02
N ILE A 430 13.18 -15.85 -4.16
CA ILE A 430 11.74 -16.11 -4.31
C ILE A 430 11.48 -17.62 -4.28
N LYS A 431 10.81 -18.08 -3.21
CA LYS A 431 10.44 -19.50 -2.99
C LYS A 431 8.92 -19.73 -2.94
N THR A 432 8.12 -18.65 -2.96
CA THR A 432 6.65 -18.69 -2.92
C THR A 432 6.06 -18.50 -4.31
N VAL A 433 5.05 -19.29 -4.67
CA VAL A 433 4.22 -19.05 -5.87
C VAL A 433 2.78 -18.75 -5.43
N LEU A 434 2.26 -17.58 -5.80
CA LEU A 434 0.89 -17.18 -5.56
C LEU A 434 0.04 -17.51 -6.79
N GLY A 435 -0.90 -18.45 -6.66
CA GLY A 435 -1.66 -19.04 -7.78
C GLY A 435 -2.47 -18.06 -8.63
N ASN A 436 -2.74 -16.86 -8.10
CA ASN A 436 -3.53 -15.81 -8.75
C ASN A 436 -2.68 -14.59 -9.14
N GLY A 437 -1.35 -14.69 -9.07
CA GLY A 437 -0.49 -13.79 -9.85
C GLY A 437 -0.78 -13.97 -11.35
N PRO A 438 -0.65 -12.91 -12.18
CA PRO A 438 -0.76 -13.07 -13.63
C PRO A 438 0.27 -14.11 -14.13
N PRO A 439 -0.02 -14.84 -15.23
CA PRO A 439 0.85 -15.90 -15.72
C PRO A 439 2.16 -15.34 -16.28
N GLY A 440 3.14 -15.06 -15.42
CA GLY A 440 4.39 -14.43 -15.80
C GLY A 440 5.28 -13.98 -14.65
N ALA A 441 5.94 -14.93 -13.97
CA ALA A 441 7.22 -14.69 -13.29
C ALA A 441 8.29 -14.40 -14.37
N GLY A 442 8.19 -13.22 -14.97
CA GLY A 442 8.73 -12.94 -16.30
C GLY A 442 8.26 -11.61 -16.91
N GLN A 443 7.17 -11.01 -16.38
CA GLN A 443 7.02 -9.56 -16.40
C GLN A 443 7.72 -8.98 -15.16
N GLN A 444 9.05 -9.00 -15.23
CA GLN A 444 9.94 -8.27 -14.34
C GLN A 444 9.50 -6.80 -14.30
N GLY A 445 9.39 -6.20 -13.11
CA GLY A 445 9.37 -4.74 -12.98
C GLY A 445 10.64 -4.14 -13.61
N PRO A 446 10.59 -2.88 -14.09
CA PRO A 446 11.69 -2.27 -14.82
C PRO A 446 13.01 -2.40 -14.03
N PRO A 447 14.07 -2.96 -14.63
CA PRO A 447 15.30 -3.27 -13.91
C PRO A 447 16.04 -1.99 -13.51
N PRO A 448 16.52 -1.86 -12.26
CA PRO A 448 17.36 -0.72 -11.86
C PRO A 448 18.62 -0.62 -12.73
N GLY A 449 18.90 0.58 -13.24
CA GLY A 449 20.27 1.02 -13.57
C GLY A 449 21.10 0.25 -14.61
N VAL A 450 20.54 -0.65 -15.40
CA VAL A 450 21.32 -1.38 -16.43
C VAL A 450 21.56 -0.54 -17.70
N GLY A 451 22.42 0.46 -17.56
CA GLY A 451 22.84 1.37 -18.64
C GLY A 451 23.35 0.62 -19.90
N GLN A 452 23.03 1.16 -21.08
CA GLN A 452 23.16 0.48 -22.37
C GLN A 452 24.57 -0.11 -22.65
N GLN A 453 24.74 -1.41 -22.40
CA GLN A 453 25.77 -2.22 -23.03
C GLN A 453 25.15 -3.11 -24.11
N SER A 454 25.69 -3.02 -25.33
CA SER A 454 25.12 -3.54 -26.56
C SER A 454 24.70 -5.02 -26.48
N ALA A 455 23.39 -5.26 -26.57
CA ALA A 455 22.80 -6.59 -26.44
C ALA A 455 23.19 -7.57 -27.57
N PRO A 456 23.47 -8.85 -27.26
CA PRO A 456 23.45 -9.94 -28.23
C PRO A 456 22.04 -10.16 -28.80
N PRO A 457 21.90 -10.65 -30.05
CA PRO A 457 20.60 -10.72 -30.71
C PRO A 457 19.76 -11.95 -30.32
N GLY A 458 18.61 -11.73 -29.69
CA GLY A 458 17.53 -12.72 -29.58
C GLY A 458 16.61 -12.51 -28.37
N GLY A 459 15.38 -12.00 -28.59
CA GLY A 459 14.36 -11.92 -27.53
C GLY A 459 13.49 -10.65 -27.45
N GLY A 460 13.40 -9.83 -28.50
CA GLY A 460 12.58 -8.60 -28.50
C GLY A 460 11.06 -8.83 -28.44
N ARG A 461 10.30 -7.74 -28.19
CA ARG A 461 8.84 -7.69 -28.42
C ARG A 461 8.54 -7.82 -29.94
N PRO A 462 7.34 -8.26 -30.36
CA PRO A 462 6.99 -8.32 -31.78
C PRO A 462 7.04 -6.96 -32.46
N ASP A 463 7.72 -6.88 -33.60
CA ASP A 463 7.76 -5.72 -34.47
C ASP A 463 6.41 -5.64 -35.22
N LEU A 464 5.42 -4.96 -34.64
CA LEU A 464 4.06 -4.88 -35.21
C LEU A 464 4.04 -4.33 -36.66
N PRO A 465 4.85 -3.33 -37.05
CA PRO A 465 5.05 -2.99 -38.46
C PRO A 465 5.50 -4.15 -39.34
N ALA A 466 6.46 -4.97 -38.90
CA ALA A 466 6.90 -6.16 -39.64
C ALA A 466 5.84 -7.28 -39.66
N VAL A 467 5.08 -7.48 -38.56
CA VAL A 467 3.95 -8.43 -38.50
C VAL A 467 2.85 -8.01 -39.48
N ALA A 468 2.48 -6.73 -39.50
CA ALA A 468 1.50 -6.17 -40.43
C ALA A 468 1.96 -6.33 -41.89
N GLN A 469 3.25 -6.05 -42.17
CA GLN A 469 3.84 -6.25 -43.49
C GLN A 469 3.85 -7.71 -43.93
N ALA A 470 4.09 -8.66 -43.02
CA ALA A 470 4.07 -10.09 -43.31
C ALA A 470 2.65 -10.62 -43.59
N LEU A 471 1.66 -10.14 -42.84
CA LEU A 471 0.24 -10.48 -43.01
C LEU A 471 -0.44 -9.74 -44.17
N GLY A 472 0.18 -8.67 -44.70
CA GLY A 472 -0.37 -7.86 -45.78
C GLY A 472 -1.52 -6.92 -45.35
N VAL A 473 -1.57 -6.55 -44.07
CA VAL A 473 -2.58 -5.67 -43.46
C VAL A 473 -2.01 -4.29 -43.14
N ASP A 474 -2.86 -3.30 -42.86
CA ASP A 474 -2.39 -2.03 -42.28
C ASP A 474 -1.98 -2.23 -40.82
N VAL A 475 -0.93 -1.53 -40.36
CA VAL A 475 -0.46 -1.64 -38.97
C VAL A 475 -1.48 -1.09 -37.98
N THR A 476 -2.27 -0.09 -38.37
CA THR A 476 -3.36 0.47 -37.57
C THR A 476 -4.49 -0.55 -37.42
N ASP A 477 -4.85 -1.23 -38.51
CA ASP A 477 -5.87 -2.29 -38.47
C ASP A 477 -5.40 -3.49 -37.63
N LEU A 478 -4.11 -3.86 -37.74
CA LEU A 478 -3.52 -4.89 -36.86
C LEU A 478 -3.62 -4.48 -35.38
N MET A 479 -3.21 -3.26 -35.01
CA MET A 479 -3.29 -2.78 -33.63
C MET A 479 -4.73 -2.72 -33.12
N ASN A 480 -5.67 -2.21 -33.92
CA ASN A 480 -7.09 -2.17 -33.58
C ASN A 480 -7.70 -3.58 -33.40
N ALA A 481 -7.26 -4.55 -34.20
CA ALA A 481 -7.75 -5.93 -34.16
C ALA A 481 -7.16 -6.75 -33.00
N LEU A 482 -5.90 -6.49 -32.62
CA LEU A 482 -5.24 -7.09 -31.45
C LEU A 482 -5.86 -6.64 -30.13
N GLY A 483 -6.37 -5.40 -30.06
CA GLY A 483 -6.97 -4.84 -28.86
C GLY A 483 -5.95 -4.40 -27.80
N PRO A 484 -6.41 -4.08 -26.57
CA PRO A 484 -5.50 -3.78 -25.47
C PRO A 484 -4.71 -5.03 -25.04
N PRO A 485 -3.51 -4.88 -24.43
CA PRO A 485 -2.78 -6.01 -23.86
C PRO A 485 -3.55 -6.70 -22.71
N PRO A 486 -3.47 -8.04 -22.57
CA PRO A 486 -2.86 -8.99 -23.50
C PRO A 486 -3.72 -9.16 -24.77
N PRO A 487 -3.12 -9.17 -25.98
CA PRO A 487 -3.88 -9.08 -27.22
C PRO A 487 -4.66 -10.35 -27.54
N ASP A 488 -5.93 -10.21 -27.92
CA ASP A 488 -6.76 -11.34 -28.36
C ASP A 488 -6.41 -11.71 -29.81
N LEU A 489 -5.39 -12.56 -29.95
CA LEU A 489 -4.95 -13.07 -31.26
C LEU A 489 -6.08 -13.81 -32.01
N GLN A 490 -7.05 -14.39 -31.30
CA GLN A 490 -8.13 -15.14 -31.94
C GLN A 490 -9.20 -14.20 -32.54
N SER A 491 -9.62 -13.18 -31.80
CA SER A 491 -10.47 -12.11 -32.36
C SER A 491 -9.73 -11.31 -33.43
N ALA A 492 -8.43 -11.05 -33.26
CA ALA A 492 -7.61 -10.35 -34.25
C ALA A 492 -7.53 -11.11 -35.59
N ALA A 493 -7.27 -12.43 -35.54
CA ALA A 493 -7.24 -13.28 -36.72
C ALA A 493 -8.59 -13.28 -37.47
N ILE A 494 -9.70 -13.28 -36.72
CA ILE A 494 -11.07 -13.20 -37.28
C ILE A 494 -11.33 -11.82 -37.90
N ALA A 495 -10.98 -10.73 -37.22
CA ALA A 495 -11.23 -9.36 -37.67
C ALA A 495 -10.40 -8.98 -38.91
N LEU A 496 -9.14 -9.43 -38.97
CA LEU A 496 -8.23 -9.21 -40.10
C LEU A 496 -8.43 -10.23 -41.24
N ASN A 497 -9.20 -11.30 -41.00
CA ASN A 497 -9.35 -12.44 -41.92
C ASN A 497 -7.98 -13.07 -42.29
N VAL A 498 -7.15 -13.35 -41.29
CA VAL A 498 -5.82 -14.00 -41.44
C VAL A 498 -5.77 -15.34 -40.67
N PRO A 499 -4.85 -16.26 -41.00
CA PRO A 499 -4.71 -17.51 -40.25
C PRO A 499 -4.19 -17.27 -38.83
N LEU A 500 -4.87 -17.81 -37.83
CA LEU A 500 -4.49 -17.68 -36.42
C LEU A 500 -3.07 -18.23 -36.15
N GLU A 501 -2.72 -19.38 -36.74
CA GLU A 501 -1.39 -19.99 -36.59
C GLU A 501 -0.28 -19.08 -37.16
N GLU A 502 -0.55 -18.35 -38.25
CA GLU A 502 0.40 -17.43 -38.88
C GLU A 502 0.59 -16.16 -38.03
N LEU A 503 -0.51 -15.59 -37.53
CA LEU A 503 -0.47 -14.49 -36.56
C LEU A 503 0.26 -14.89 -35.27
N GLN A 504 0.04 -16.10 -34.74
CA GLN A 504 0.72 -16.62 -33.55
C GLN A 504 2.23 -16.82 -33.78
N ILE A 505 2.65 -17.30 -34.96
CA ILE A 505 4.07 -17.44 -35.30
C ILE A 505 4.75 -16.06 -35.37
N LEU A 506 4.08 -15.05 -35.94
CA LEU A 506 4.61 -13.69 -36.10
C LEU A 506 4.59 -12.87 -34.80
N MET A 507 3.57 -13.04 -33.96
CA MET A 507 3.48 -12.43 -32.62
C MET A 507 4.32 -13.17 -31.57
N GLY A 508 4.82 -14.37 -31.88
CA GLY A 508 5.56 -15.22 -30.95
C GLY A 508 4.68 -15.84 -29.85
N PRO A 509 5.29 -16.55 -28.89
CA PRO A 509 4.56 -17.03 -27.72
C PRO A 509 4.06 -15.84 -26.89
N PRO A 510 2.83 -15.88 -26.35
CA PRO A 510 2.39 -14.90 -25.37
C PRO A 510 3.32 -14.91 -24.14
N ARG A 511 3.53 -13.73 -23.56
CA ARG A 511 4.31 -13.48 -22.34
C ARG A 511 3.45 -12.76 -21.30
#